data_AF-A0A955V0U7-F1
#
_entry.id   AF-A0A955V0U7-F1
#
_cell.length_a   1.000
_cell.length_b   1.000
_cell.length_c   1.000
_cell.angle_alpha   90.00
_cell.angle_beta   90.00
_cell.angle_gamma   90.00
#
_symmetry.space_group_name_H-M   'P 1'
#
loop_
_entity.id
_entity.type
_entity.pdbx_description
1 polymer ?
#
loop_
_entity_poly.entity_id
_entity_poly.type
_entity_poly.pdbx_seq_one_letter_code
_entity_poly.pdbx_strand_id
1 'polypeptide(L)'
;TPVLATLLGDPYPPVRFHAKRALARQPGLADLVVDFVGPEAERHAAAEEATRRWVALSRRSGRVPDLARLIDASALGPDEPPLTAAVFDELRRARDDRPILVRE
;
A
#
# COMPACT_ATOMS: atom_id res chain seq x y z
N THR A 1 4.09 3.77 3.12
CA THR A 1 4.87 2.65 2.53
C THR A 1 4.39 1.27 2.95
N PRO A 2 3.95 1.01 4.20
CA PRO A 2 3.27 -0.24 4.55
C PRO A 2 1.99 -0.45 3.71
N VAL A 3 1.21 0.62 3.56
CA VAL A 3 -0.02 0.63 2.73
C VAL A 3 0.25 0.31 1.26
N LEU A 4 1.38 0.76 0.69
CA LEU A 4 1.72 0.43 -0.71
C LEU A 4 2.07 -1.05 -0.87
N ALA A 5 2.71 -1.67 0.12
CA ALA A 5 3.04 -3.08 0.10
C ALA A 5 1.78 -3.96 0.16
N THR A 6 0.79 -3.59 0.98
CA THR A 6 -0.48 -4.34 1.08
C THR A 6 -1.27 -4.36 -0.23
N LEU A 7 -1.13 -3.32 -1.08
CA LEU A 7 -1.80 -3.25 -2.38
C LEU A 7 -1.26 -4.24 -3.42
N LEU A 8 -0.17 -4.97 -3.14
CA LEU A 8 0.25 -6.10 -3.97
C LEU A 8 -0.72 -7.30 -3.89
N GLY A 9 -1.50 -7.37 -2.81
CA GLY A 9 -2.59 -8.35 -2.64
C GLY A 9 -3.93 -7.91 -3.23
N ASP A 10 -4.00 -6.74 -3.88
CA ASP A 10 -5.26 -6.22 -4.41
C ASP A 10 -5.87 -7.15 -5.48
N PRO A 11 -7.20 -7.38 -5.53
CA PRO A 11 -7.81 -8.23 -6.54
C PRO A 11 -7.68 -7.66 -7.96
N TYR A 12 -7.53 -6.34 -8.11
CA TYR A 12 -7.44 -5.68 -9.41
C TYR A 12 -5.99 -5.58 -9.91
N PRO A 13 -5.64 -6.18 -11.06
CA PRO A 13 -4.30 -6.09 -11.63
C PRO A 13 -3.78 -4.65 -11.83
N PRO A 14 -4.59 -3.66 -12.24
CA PRO A 14 -4.13 -2.28 -12.34
C PRO A 14 -3.64 -1.70 -11.01
N VAL A 15 -4.35 -1.98 -9.91
CA VAL A 15 -3.95 -1.52 -8.57
C VAL A 15 -2.62 -2.14 -8.18
N ARG A 16 -2.46 -3.46 -8.40
CA ARG A 16 -1.19 -4.16 -8.14
C ARG A 16 -0.04 -3.60 -8.98
N PHE A 17 -0.30 -3.27 -10.26
CA PHE A 17 0.69 -2.64 -11.13
C PHE A 17 1.15 -1.27 -10.61
N HIS A 18 0.19 -0.42 -10.20
CA HIS A 18 0.51 0.89 -9.63
C HIS A 18 1.24 0.76 -8.28
N ALA A 19 0.86 -0.21 -7.44
CA ALA A 19 1.54 -0.51 -6.19
C ALA A 19 3.01 -0.90 -6.43
N LYS A 20 3.27 -1.85 -7.34
CA LYS A 20 4.63 -2.23 -7.78
C LYS A 20 5.43 -1.00 -8.23
N ARG A 21 4.87 -0.19 -9.14
CA ARG A 21 5.55 0.98 -9.69
C ARG A 21 5.83 2.05 -8.63
N ALA A 22 4.94 2.21 -7.66
CA ALA A 22 5.14 3.13 -6.54
C ALA A 22 6.22 2.63 -5.58
N LEU A 23 6.24 1.32 -5.27
CA LEU A 23 7.27 0.69 -4.42
C LEU A 23 8.66 0.83 -5.03
N ALA A 24 8.82 0.60 -6.33
CA ALA A 24 10.11 0.73 -7.02
C ALA A 24 10.71 2.16 -6.97
N ARG A 25 9.89 3.18 -6.70
CA ARG A 25 10.32 4.57 -6.53
C ARG A 25 10.72 4.91 -5.09
N GLN A 26 10.47 4.02 -4.14
CA GLN A 26 10.83 4.24 -2.74
C GLN A 26 12.32 3.93 -2.52
N PRO A 27 13.05 4.75 -1.75
CA PRO A 27 14.43 4.46 -1.39
C PRO A 27 14.56 3.07 -0.77
N GLY A 28 15.53 2.28 -1.24
CA GLY A 28 15.81 0.93 -0.75
C GLY A 28 14.77 -0.15 -1.13
N LEU A 29 13.87 0.14 -2.08
CA LEU A 29 12.90 -0.81 -2.65
C LEU A 29 12.94 -0.87 -4.18
N ALA A 30 13.87 -0.16 -4.83
CA ALA A 30 13.98 -0.10 -6.30
C ALA A 30 14.31 -1.46 -6.93
N ASP A 31 14.99 -2.33 -6.19
CA ASP A 31 15.39 -3.68 -6.57
C ASP A 31 14.36 -4.75 -6.18
N LEU A 32 13.22 -4.36 -5.59
CA LEU A 32 12.16 -5.30 -5.23
C LEU A 32 11.54 -5.88 -6.50
N VAL A 33 11.80 -7.16 -6.75
CA VAL A 33 11.21 -7.90 -7.88
C VAL A 33 9.81 -8.36 -7.48
N VAL A 34 8.80 -7.91 -8.23
CA VAL A 34 7.41 -8.32 -8.06
C VAL A 34 6.82 -8.67 -9.42
N ASP A 35 6.37 -9.92 -9.56
CA ASP A 35 5.38 -10.27 -10.56
C ASP A 35 3.99 -9.92 -10.02
N PHE A 36 3.39 -8.86 -10.58
CA PHE A 36 2.09 -8.37 -10.11
C PHE A 36 0.92 -9.18 -10.70
N VAL A 37 1.15 -10.01 -11.71
CA VAL A 37 0.13 -10.93 -12.27
C VAL A 37 0.36 -12.38 -11.84
N GLY A 38 1.54 -12.69 -11.33
CA GLY A 38 1.92 -14.00 -10.81
C GLY A 38 1.15 -14.45 -9.57
N PRO A 39 1.47 -15.63 -9.00
CA PRO A 39 0.71 -16.24 -7.91
C PRO A 39 0.54 -15.35 -6.67
N GLU A 40 -0.61 -15.46 -5.99
CA GLU A 40 -0.91 -14.67 -4.80
C GLU A 40 0.12 -14.83 -3.67
N ALA A 41 0.59 -16.06 -3.45
CA ALA A 41 1.61 -16.34 -2.45
C ALA A 41 2.92 -15.58 -2.70
N GLU A 42 3.34 -15.45 -3.96
CA GLU A 42 4.54 -14.70 -4.33
C GLU A 42 4.35 -13.19 -4.13
N ARG A 43 3.15 -12.68 -4.43
CA ARG A 43 2.80 -11.27 -4.18
C ARG A 43 2.77 -10.95 -2.69
N HIS A 44 2.24 -11.85 -1.86
CA HIS A 44 2.26 -11.70 -0.40
C HIS A 44 3.68 -11.74 0.16
N ALA A 45 4.52 -12.67 -0.29
CA ALA A 45 5.92 -12.71 0.11
C ALA A 45 6.67 -11.41 -0.25
N ALA A 46 6.41 -10.85 -1.43
CA ALA A 46 6.95 -9.56 -1.84
C ALA A 46 6.44 -8.39 -0.99
N ALA A 47 5.16 -8.40 -0.60
CA ALA A 47 4.58 -7.38 0.29
C ALA A 47 5.20 -7.41 1.69
N GLU A 48 5.40 -8.61 2.25
CA GLU A 48 6.09 -8.77 3.52
C GLU A 48 7.54 -8.28 3.46
N GLU A 49 8.26 -8.63 2.39
CA GLU A 49 9.64 -8.20 2.20
C GLU A 49 9.75 -6.68 2.05
N ALA A 50 8.87 -6.06 1.25
CA ALA A 50 8.79 -4.61 1.11
C ALA A 50 8.54 -3.93 2.47
N THR A 51 7.65 -4.51 3.28
CA THR A 51 7.34 -4.01 4.62
C THR A 51 8.54 -4.12 5.55
N ARG A 52 9.23 -5.27 5.57
CA ARG A 52 10.45 -5.48 6.38
C ARG A 52 11.55 -4.50 6.02
N ARG A 53 11.85 -4.34 4.73
CA ARG A 53 12.87 -3.40 4.23
C ARG A 53 12.54 -1.97 4.62
N TRP A 54 11.27 -1.56 4.46
CA TRP A 54 10.83 -0.23 4.84
C TRP A 54 10.96 0.01 6.35
N VAL A 55 10.52 -0.92 7.21
CA VAL A 55 10.68 -0.79 8.67
C VAL A 55 12.16 -0.66 9.05
N ALA A 56 13.04 -1.45 8.42
CA ALA A 56 14.47 -1.36 8.65
C ALA A 56 15.05 0.01 8.23
N LEU A 57 14.61 0.58 7.10
CA LEU A 57 15.01 1.92 6.64
C LEU A 57 14.51 3.04 7.57
N SER A 58 13.26 2.97 8.02
CA SER A 58 12.68 3.92 8.97
C SER A 58 13.42 3.90 10.31
N ARG A 59 13.78 2.71 10.81
CA ARG A 59 14.58 2.58 12.05
C ARG A 59 15.98 3.18 11.91
N ARG A 60 16.67 2.90 10.79
CA ARG A 60 18.04 3.41 10.55
C ARG A 60 18.10 4.93 10.38
N SER A 61 17.07 5.51 9.79
CA SER A 61 17.03 6.96 9.52
C SER A 61 16.61 7.79 10.74
N GLY A 62 16.25 7.17 11.88
CA GLY A 62 15.66 7.85 13.03
C GLY A 62 14.30 8.50 12.75
N ARG A 63 13.84 8.43 11.49
CA ARG A 63 12.53 8.87 11.04
C ARG A 63 11.59 7.69 11.18
N VAL A 64 11.00 7.55 12.37
CA VAL A 64 9.65 6.97 12.44
C VAL A 64 8.79 7.95 11.63
N PRO A 65 8.24 7.54 10.48
CA PRO A 65 7.39 8.44 9.72
C PRO A 65 6.18 8.73 10.60
N ASP A 66 6.07 9.98 11.00
CA ASP A 66 4.87 10.49 11.64
C ASP A 66 3.73 10.33 10.63
N LEU A 67 2.94 9.27 10.80
CA LEU A 67 1.81 8.97 9.93
C LEU A 67 0.81 10.13 9.92
N ALA A 68 0.81 10.98 10.95
CA ALA A 68 0.03 12.21 11.00
C ALA A 68 0.47 13.26 9.98
N ARG A 69 1.68 13.15 9.39
CA ARG A 69 2.17 14.05 8.32
C ARG A 69 1.96 13.50 6.90
N LEU A 70 1.58 12.22 6.76
CA LEU A 70 1.36 11.59 5.45
C LEU A 70 -0.11 11.60 5.02
N ILE A 71 -1.00 11.95 5.95
CA ILE A 71 -2.43 12.03 5.74
C ILE A 71 -2.81 13.44 6.15
N ASP A 72 -3.20 14.26 5.17
CA ASP A 72 -3.77 15.56 5.47
C ASP A 72 -5.17 15.34 6.05
N ALA A 73 -5.25 15.24 7.38
CA ALA A 73 -6.51 15.14 8.09
C ALA A 73 -7.39 16.38 7.90
N SER A 74 -6.85 17.49 7.39
CA SER A 74 -7.61 18.70 7.04
C SER A 74 -8.21 18.67 5.63
N ALA A 75 -7.83 17.70 4.80
CA ALA A 75 -8.44 17.46 3.49
C ALA A 75 -9.73 16.64 3.55
N LEU A 76 -10.06 16.13 4.74
CA LEU A 76 -11.32 15.47 5.04
C LEU A 76 -12.34 16.55 5.40
N GLY A 77 -13.59 16.40 4.94
CA GLY A 77 -14.66 17.33 5.28
C GLY A 77 -14.78 17.52 6.81
N PRO A 78 -15.40 18.61 7.30
CA PRO A 78 -15.47 18.90 8.74
C PRO A 78 -16.09 17.78 9.60
N ASP A 79 -16.85 16.88 8.98
CA ASP A 79 -17.50 15.73 9.61
C ASP A 79 -16.82 14.38 9.31
N GLU A 80 -15.71 14.38 8.56
CA GLU A 80 -15.03 13.15 8.16
C GLU A 80 -13.94 12.77 9.18
N PRO A 81 -13.94 11.52 9.68
CA PRO A 81 -12.95 11.09 10.64
C PRO A 81 -11.56 11.07 10.00
N PRO A 82 -10.51 11.49 10.72
CA PRO A 82 -9.14 11.44 10.21
C PRO A 82 -8.83 10.04 9.66
N LEU A 83 -8.14 9.98 8.51
CA LEU A 83 -7.77 8.71 7.90
C LEU A 83 -6.72 8.03 8.80
N THR A 84 -7.18 7.24 9.75
CA THR A 84 -6.34 6.45 10.65
C THR A 84 -6.11 5.06 10.07
N ALA A 85 -5.16 4.31 10.64
CA ALA A 85 -4.99 2.90 10.28
C ALA A 85 -6.29 2.08 10.50
N ALA A 86 -7.06 2.40 11.54
CA ALA A 86 -8.34 1.75 11.83
C ALA A 86 -9.40 2.06 10.76
N VAL A 87 -9.54 3.34 10.39
CA VAL A 87 -10.45 3.76 9.30
C VAL A 87 -10.03 3.14 7.97
N PHE A 88 -8.73 3.09 7.67
CA PHE A 88 -8.23 2.42 6.47
C PHE A 88 -8.58 0.93 6.44
N ASP A 89 -8.42 0.23 7.56
CA ASP A 89 -8.79 -1.18 7.68
C ASP A 89 -10.30 -1.40 7.55
N GLU A 90 -11.12 -0.49 8.09
CA GLU A 90 -12.57 -0.52 7.91
C GLU A 90 -12.97 -0.36 6.45
N LEU A 91 -12.45 0.68 5.78
CA LEU A 91 -12.69 0.93 4.36
C LEU A 91 -12.24 -0.25 3.49
N ARG A 92 -11.09 -0.86 3.81
CA ARG A 92 -10.59 -2.05 3.13
C ARG A 92 -11.54 -3.24 3.30
N ARG A 93 -12.14 -3.43 4.48
CA ARG A 93 -13.12 -4.52 4.72
C ARG A 93 -14.46 -4.26 4.04
N ALA A 94 -14.88 -2.99 3.96
CA ALA A 94 -16.11 -2.60 3.31
C ALA A 94 -16.00 -2.52 1.78
N ARG A 95 -14.80 -2.76 1.24
CA ARG A 95 -14.52 -2.63 -0.19
C ARG A 95 -15.23 -3.72 -0.98
N ASP A 96 -15.98 -3.29 -2.00
CA ASP A 96 -16.58 -4.18 -2.98
C ASP A 96 -15.51 -4.71 -3.95
N ASP A 97 -15.20 -6.00 -3.80
CA ASP A 97 -14.18 -6.69 -4.60
C ASP A 97 -14.75 -7.37 -5.86
N ARG A 98 -16.02 -7.14 -6.22
CA ARG A 98 -16.61 -7.71 -7.43
C ARG A 98 -15.91 -7.18 -8.68
N PRO A 99 -15.40 -8.05 -9.58
CA PRO A 99 -14.63 -7.62 -10.73
C PRO A 99 -15.44 -6.68 -11.65
N ILE A 100 -14.89 -5.49 -11.90
CA ILE A 100 -15.41 -4.54 -12.87
C ILE A 100 -14.98 -4.98 -14.27
N LEU A 101 -15.95 -5.30 -15.13
CA LEU A 101 -15.71 -5.50 -16.56
C LEU A 101 -15.73 -4.14 -17.26
N VAL A 102 -14.55 -3.61 -17.56
CA VAL A 102 -14.42 -2.40 -18.39
C VAL A 102 -14.62 -2.82 -19.84
N ARG A 103 -15.66 -2.29 -20.50
CA ARG A 103 -15.82 -2.42 -21.95
C ARG A 103 -14.95 -1.35 -22.61
N GLU A 104 -14.03 -1.78 -23.48
CA GLU A 104 -13.29 -0.90 -24.39
C GLU A 104 -14.20 -0.37 -25.51
#